data_AF-Q0F3V2-F1
#
_entry.id   AF-Q0F3V2-F1
#
_cell.length_a   1.000
_cell.length_b   1.000
_cell.length_c   1.000
_cell.angle_alpha   90.00
_cell.angle_beta   90.00
_cell.angle_gamma   90.00
#
_symmetry.space_group_name_H-M   'P 1'
#
loop_
_entity.id
_entity.type
_entity.pdbx_description
1 polymer ?
#
loop_
_entity_poly.entity_id
_entity_poly.type
_entity_poly.pdbx_seq_one_letter_code
_entity_poly.pdbx_strand_id
1 'polypeptide(L)'
;MQNLAFRYTLWINRRYQRIGHLFQGRYKALLVDGDSYLLELVRYIHLNPVRSELVSRPEDYEWSGHRAYIGDDNIPWLTCDSVLAQFGSTIHVARGRYVSFVMDGVSGTHRPEFHQGDDDSRILGEDLFVSRVMTQTEEPAPIRISLDELLISVAQAFGIEDTDLSGPSRKRSFAEARGVAAWLASELGLHPLADLARRLNRDPSALSLLTKKTRERMKNDPEFELKVTRVKLNLSSNNSITHA
;
A
#
# COMPACT_ATOMS: atom_id res chain seq x y z
N MET A 1 14.57 10.90 -6.07
CA MET A 1 14.29 10.04 -7.25
C MET A 1 13.17 10.51 -8.18
N GLN A 2 12.26 11.43 -7.78
CA GLN A 2 11.14 11.89 -8.64
C GLN A 2 11.56 12.49 -10.00
N ASN A 3 12.64 13.28 -10.04
CA ASN A 3 13.04 13.99 -11.27
C ASN A 3 13.50 13.02 -12.39
N LEU A 4 14.25 11.97 -12.04
CA LEU A 4 14.72 10.98 -13.01
C LEU A 4 13.55 10.20 -13.64
N ALA A 5 12.66 9.66 -12.81
CA ALA A 5 11.49 8.91 -13.26
C ALA A 5 10.55 9.78 -14.13
N PHE A 6 10.39 11.06 -13.76
CA PHE A 6 9.60 12.02 -14.53
C PHE A 6 10.22 12.32 -15.90
N ARG A 7 11.53 12.61 -15.96
CA ARG A 7 12.22 12.88 -17.23
C ARG A 7 12.22 11.66 -18.16
N TYR A 8 12.37 10.45 -17.61
CA TYR A 8 12.28 9.22 -18.38
C TYR A 8 10.86 8.98 -18.92
N THR A 9 9.83 9.20 -18.10
CA THR A 9 8.42 9.13 -18.53
C THR A 9 8.13 10.11 -19.67
N LEU A 10 8.62 11.35 -19.57
CA LEU A 10 8.47 12.33 -20.65
C LEU A 10 9.19 11.91 -21.93
N TRP A 11 10.42 11.41 -21.82
CA TRP A 11 11.20 10.97 -22.97
C TRP A 11 10.52 9.80 -23.70
N ILE A 12 10.07 8.78 -22.96
CA ILE A 12 9.43 7.61 -23.56
C ILE A 12 8.08 7.97 -24.19
N ASN A 13 7.28 8.80 -23.52
CA ASN A 13 5.99 9.26 -24.05
C ASN A 13 6.17 10.05 -25.34
N ARG A 14 7.18 10.91 -25.42
CA ARG A 14 7.53 11.63 -26.67
C ARG A 14 8.01 10.66 -27.76
N ARG A 15 8.86 9.69 -27.42
CA ARG A 15 9.43 8.74 -28.38
C ARG A 15 8.38 7.81 -29.00
N TYR A 16 7.42 7.36 -28.20
CA TYR A 16 6.42 6.37 -28.61
C TYR A 16 5.02 6.97 -28.79
N GLN A 17 4.90 8.31 -28.81
CA GLN A 17 3.63 9.05 -28.92
C GLN A 17 2.56 8.59 -27.93
N ARG A 18 2.97 8.30 -26.69
CA ARG A 18 2.08 7.89 -25.60
C ARG A 18 1.75 9.08 -24.69
N ILE A 19 0.63 9.00 -23.98
CA ILE A 19 0.18 9.99 -23.00
C ILE A 19 -0.10 9.26 -21.69
N GLY A 20 0.15 9.91 -20.55
CA GLY A 20 -0.14 9.36 -19.22
C GLY A 20 1.10 8.92 -18.45
N HIS A 21 0.87 8.26 -17.31
CA HIS A 21 1.93 7.79 -16.42
C HIS A 21 2.57 6.52 -16.97
N LEU A 22 3.91 6.47 -17.01
CA LEU A 22 4.65 5.26 -17.37
C LEU A 22 4.67 4.23 -16.23
N PHE A 23 4.80 4.72 -14.99
CA PHE A 23 4.86 3.89 -13.78
C PHE A 23 3.55 3.98 -13.04
N GLN A 24 3.04 2.84 -12.56
CA GLN A 24 1.75 2.76 -11.88
C GLN A 24 1.80 3.11 -10.38
N GLY A 25 2.99 3.45 -9.83
CA GLY A 25 3.15 3.82 -8.43
C GLY A 25 4.59 3.72 -7.93
N ARG A 26 4.76 3.84 -6.60
CA ARG A 26 6.04 3.57 -5.93
C ARG A 26 6.26 2.05 -5.85
N TYR A 27 7.52 1.63 -5.92
CA TYR A 27 7.90 0.24 -5.64
C TYR A 27 7.44 -0.14 -4.22
N LYS A 28 6.82 -1.31 -4.09
CA LYS A 28 6.42 -1.90 -2.81
C LYS A 28 7.20 -3.20 -2.61
N ALA A 29 7.79 -3.40 -1.43
CA ALA A 29 8.34 -4.67 -1.00
C ALA A 29 7.36 -5.28 0.01
N LEU A 30 6.78 -6.41 -0.34
CA LEU A 30 5.75 -7.09 0.44
C LEU A 30 6.34 -8.40 0.94
N LEU A 31 6.31 -8.62 2.25
CA LEU A 31 6.63 -9.92 2.82
C LEU A 31 5.44 -10.85 2.58
N VAL A 32 5.72 -12.00 1.99
CA VAL A 32 4.69 -12.95 1.58
C VAL A 32 4.86 -14.22 2.41
N ASP A 33 3.75 -14.73 2.93
CA ASP A 33 3.71 -16.07 3.52
C ASP A 33 3.94 -17.12 2.43
N GLY A 34 5.04 -17.87 2.57
CA GLY A 34 5.47 -18.90 1.62
C GLY A 34 4.50 -20.07 1.48
N ASP A 35 3.72 -20.36 2.53
CA ASP A 35 2.86 -21.54 2.60
C ASP A 35 1.42 -21.23 2.17
N SER A 36 0.88 -20.07 2.54
CA SER A 36 -0.52 -19.71 2.28
C SER A 36 -0.71 -18.81 1.06
N TYR A 37 0.23 -17.90 0.78
CA TYR A 37 -0.01 -16.77 -0.12
C TYR A 37 0.88 -16.77 -1.38
N LEU A 38 2.04 -17.43 -1.33
CA LEU A 38 2.97 -17.51 -2.45
C LEU A 38 2.34 -18.11 -3.72
N LEU A 39 1.60 -19.21 -3.59
CA LEU A 39 0.96 -19.87 -4.74
C LEU A 39 -0.05 -18.96 -5.42
N GLU A 40 -0.85 -18.25 -4.63
CA GLU A 40 -1.84 -17.30 -5.10
C GLU A 40 -1.19 -16.13 -5.84
N LEU A 41 -0.07 -15.62 -5.32
CA LEU A 41 0.69 -14.56 -5.96
C LEU A 41 1.31 -15.02 -7.28
N VAL A 42 1.88 -16.23 -7.33
CA VAL A 42 2.44 -16.81 -8.56
C VAL A 42 1.35 -16.98 -9.61
N ARG A 43 0.18 -17.50 -9.21
CA ARG A 43 -1.00 -17.61 -10.09
C ARG A 43 -1.45 -16.26 -10.60
N TYR A 44 -1.54 -15.27 -9.72
CA TYR A 44 -1.90 -13.90 -10.07
C TYR A 44 -0.97 -13.33 -11.15
N ILE A 45 0.35 -13.43 -10.95
CA ILE A 45 1.35 -12.93 -11.90
C ILE A 45 1.20 -13.57 -13.28
N HIS A 46 1.05 -14.89 -13.35
CA HIS A 46 0.93 -15.61 -14.63
C HIS A 46 -0.42 -15.41 -15.32
N LEU A 47 -1.48 -15.10 -14.56
CA LEU A 47 -2.79 -14.78 -15.13
C LEU A 47 -2.96 -13.31 -15.52
N ASN A 48 -2.07 -12.41 -15.11
CA ASN A 48 -2.17 -10.98 -15.45
C ASN A 48 -2.25 -10.70 -16.96
N PRO A 49 -1.43 -11.33 -17.82
CA PRO A 49 -1.56 -11.16 -19.27
C PRO A 49 -2.90 -11.60 -19.83
N VAL A 50 -3.47 -12.69 -19.29
CA VAL A 50 -4.79 -13.20 -19.69
C VAL A 50 -5.91 -12.26 -19.23
N ARG A 51 -5.85 -11.82 -17.96
CA ARG A 51 -6.84 -10.91 -17.36
C ARG A 51 -6.82 -9.51 -17.95
N SER A 52 -5.69 -9.10 -18.52
CA SER A 52 -5.55 -7.83 -19.26
C SER A 52 -5.82 -7.99 -20.75
N GLU A 53 -6.34 -9.15 -21.17
CA GLU A 53 -6.72 -9.45 -22.56
C GLU A 53 -5.56 -9.33 -23.56
N LEU A 54 -4.30 -9.39 -23.09
CA LEU A 54 -3.12 -9.36 -23.95
C LEU A 54 -2.92 -10.69 -24.68
N VAL A 55 -3.31 -11.79 -24.03
CA VAL A 55 -3.21 -13.16 -24.54
C VAL A 55 -4.41 -13.99 -24.09
N SER A 56 -4.70 -15.08 -24.81
CA SER A 56 -5.78 -16.01 -24.44
C SER A 56 -5.34 -17.04 -23.40
N ARG A 57 -4.05 -17.42 -23.40
CA ARG A 57 -3.50 -18.41 -22.48
C ARG A 57 -2.22 -17.88 -21.82
N PRO A 58 -1.92 -18.24 -20.56
CA PRO A 58 -0.73 -17.77 -19.87
C PRO A 58 0.59 -18.09 -20.60
N GLU A 59 0.67 -19.24 -21.24
CA GLU A 59 1.85 -19.70 -22.00
C GLU A 59 2.13 -18.88 -23.27
N ASP A 60 1.12 -18.17 -23.80
CA ASP A 60 1.26 -17.34 -25.00
C ASP A 60 2.01 -16.03 -24.70
N TYR A 61 2.18 -15.67 -23.42
CA TYR A 61 2.85 -14.44 -23.03
C TYR A 61 4.35 -14.65 -22.80
N GLU A 62 5.15 -14.25 -23.79
CA GLU A 62 6.61 -14.42 -23.85
C GLU A 62 7.38 -13.81 -22.68
N TRP A 63 6.83 -12.76 -22.05
CA TRP A 63 7.49 -12.01 -20.99
C TRP A 63 7.13 -12.49 -19.58
N SER A 64 6.53 -13.68 -19.45
CA SER A 64 6.29 -14.33 -18.16
C SER A 64 7.19 -15.54 -17.95
N GLY A 65 7.45 -15.86 -16.68
CA GLY A 65 8.14 -17.11 -16.31
C GLY A 65 7.28 -18.36 -16.46
N HIS A 66 6.00 -18.26 -16.85
CA HIS A 66 5.04 -19.37 -16.81
C HIS A 66 5.51 -20.59 -17.60
N ARG A 67 6.14 -20.38 -18.76
CA ARG A 67 6.69 -21.44 -19.62
C ARG A 67 7.75 -22.29 -18.90
N ALA A 68 8.56 -21.67 -18.03
CA ALA A 68 9.54 -22.41 -17.23
C ALA A 68 8.87 -23.30 -16.17
N TYR A 69 7.75 -22.86 -15.60
CA TYR A 69 7.00 -23.65 -14.62
C TYR A 69 6.39 -24.91 -15.26
N ILE A 70 5.84 -24.79 -16.47
CA ILE A 70 5.25 -25.94 -17.20
C ILE A 70 6.29 -26.81 -17.91
N GLY A 71 7.53 -26.31 -18.07
CA GLY A 71 8.66 -27.05 -18.62
C GLY A 71 8.94 -26.81 -20.10
N ASP A 72 8.31 -25.80 -20.70
CA ASP A 72 8.46 -25.40 -22.11
C ASP A 72 9.62 -24.44 -22.35
N ASP A 73 10.26 -23.97 -21.27
CA ASP A 73 11.44 -23.13 -21.32
C ASP A 73 12.37 -23.43 -20.14
N ASN A 74 13.66 -23.11 -20.31
CA ASN A 74 14.67 -23.23 -19.27
C ASN A 74 15.35 -21.88 -19.06
N ILE A 75 14.99 -21.21 -17.97
CA ILE A 75 15.50 -19.89 -17.62
C ILE A 75 16.50 -20.05 -16.45
N PRO A 76 17.82 -19.90 -16.69
CA PRO A 76 18.85 -20.27 -15.69
C PRO A 76 18.79 -19.48 -14.38
N TRP A 77 18.21 -18.28 -14.41
CA TRP A 77 18.10 -17.39 -13.25
C TRP A 77 16.75 -17.47 -12.53
N LEU A 78 15.82 -18.32 -13.00
CA LEU A 78 14.49 -18.46 -12.44
C LEU A 78 14.38 -19.75 -11.63
N THR A 79 14.13 -19.63 -10.32
CA THR A 79 13.89 -20.77 -9.44
C THR A 79 12.42 -21.16 -9.44
N CYS A 80 12.09 -22.34 -9.98
CA CYS A 80 10.73 -22.89 -9.97
C CYS A 80 10.52 -23.96 -8.88
N ASP A 81 11.61 -24.54 -8.36
CA ASP A 81 11.56 -25.74 -7.51
C ASP A 81 10.80 -25.54 -6.21
N SER A 82 10.97 -24.39 -5.55
CA SER A 82 10.30 -24.09 -4.27
C SER A 82 8.78 -24.06 -4.41
N VAL A 83 8.28 -23.51 -5.51
CA VAL A 83 6.84 -23.44 -5.79
C VAL A 83 6.32 -24.80 -6.27
N LEU A 84 7.03 -25.45 -7.20
CA LEU A 84 6.62 -26.76 -7.72
C LEU A 84 6.62 -27.85 -6.63
N ALA A 85 7.53 -27.77 -5.66
CA ALA A 85 7.57 -28.69 -4.51
C ALA A 85 6.28 -28.67 -3.67
N GLN A 86 5.55 -27.55 -3.64
CA GLN A 86 4.26 -27.46 -2.94
C GLN A 86 3.13 -28.21 -3.65
N PHE A 87 3.26 -28.48 -4.95
CA PHE A 87 2.27 -29.21 -5.73
C PHE A 87 2.49 -30.73 -5.73
N GLY A 88 3.70 -31.22 -5.47
CA GLY A 88 3.95 -32.65 -5.34
C GLY A 88 5.43 -33.02 -5.31
N SER A 89 5.70 -34.27 -4.92
CA SER A 89 7.05 -34.79 -4.72
C SER A 89 7.81 -35.10 -6.01
N THR A 90 7.13 -35.16 -7.15
CA THR A 90 7.74 -35.44 -8.46
C THR A 90 7.39 -34.32 -9.42
N ILE A 91 8.39 -33.86 -10.19
CA ILE A 91 8.25 -32.72 -11.10
C ILE A 91 7.09 -32.88 -12.09
N HIS A 92 6.85 -34.08 -12.61
CA HIS A 92 5.77 -34.35 -13.55
C HIS A 92 4.38 -34.15 -12.92
N VAL A 93 4.18 -34.68 -11.72
CA VAL A 93 2.93 -34.52 -10.95
C VAL A 93 2.74 -33.08 -10.51
N ALA A 94 3.83 -32.43 -10.04
CA ALA A 94 3.83 -31.04 -9.62
C ALA A 94 3.40 -30.11 -10.75
N ARG A 95 3.95 -30.28 -11.95
CA ARG A 95 3.60 -29.48 -13.13
C ARG A 95 2.13 -29.62 -13.51
N GLY A 96 1.60 -30.84 -13.57
CA GLY A 96 0.19 -31.08 -13.90
C GLY A 96 -0.76 -30.41 -12.90
N ARG A 97 -0.47 -30.52 -11.60
CA ARG A 97 -1.23 -29.87 -10.53
C ARG A 97 -1.10 -28.35 -10.56
N TYR A 98 0.10 -27.83 -10.83
CA TYR A 98 0.35 -26.41 -11.00
C TYR A 98 -0.47 -25.82 -12.17
N VAL A 99 -0.46 -26.47 -13.33
CA VAL A 99 -1.24 -26.02 -14.50
C VAL A 99 -2.72 -25.97 -14.16
N SER A 100 -3.24 -27.02 -13.52
CA SER A 100 -4.64 -27.09 -13.08
C SER A 100 -4.96 -25.92 -12.13
N PHE A 101 -4.13 -25.70 -11.11
CA PHE A 101 -4.29 -24.61 -10.16
C PHE A 101 -4.28 -23.20 -10.79
N VAL A 102 -3.42 -22.98 -11.79
CA VAL A 102 -3.37 -21.70 -12.54
C VAL A 102 -4.62 -21.54 -13.40
N MET A 103 -5.01 -22.57 -14.14
CA MET A 103 -6.18 -22.52 -15.03
C MET A 103 -7.50 -22.39 -14.26
N ASP A 104 -7.62 -22.99 -13.08
CA ASP A 104 -8.76 -22.80 -12.17
C ASP A 104 -8.94 -21.32 -11.76
N GLY A 105 -7.84 -20.55 -11.77
CA GLY A 105 -7.85 -19.12 -11.46
C GLY A 105 -8.33 -18.20 -12.59
N VAL A 106 -8.53 -18.73 -13.81
CA VAL A 106 -8.98 -17.97 -14.98
C VAL A 106 -10.43 -17.50 -14.80
N SER A 107 -11.29 -18.34 -14.22
CA SER A 107 -12.68 -18.01 -13.85
C SER A 107 -12.81 -17.31 -12.49
N GLY A 108 -11.73 -17.25 -11.71
CA GLY A 108 -11.74 -16.68 -10.35
C GLY A 108 -11.89 -15.16 -10.35
N THR A 109 -12.70 -14.65 -9.43
CA THR A 109 -12.89 -13.21 -9.22
C THR A 109 -11.59 -12.51 -8.86
N HIS A 110 -11.42 -11.30 -9.40
CA HIS A 110 -10.34 -10.36 -9.11
C HIS A 110 -10.19 -10.18 -7.59
N ARG A 111 -9.07 -10.63 -7.00
CA ARG A 111 -8.82 -10.44 -5.55
C ARG A 111 -8.33 -9.01 -5.32
N PRO A 112 -9.11 -8.15 -4.65
CA PRO A 112 -8.76 -6.74 -4.47
C PRO A 112 -7.46 -6.54 -3.68
N GLU A 113 -7.06 -7.51 -2.85
CA GLU A 113 -5.82 -7.51 -2.07
C GLU A 113 -4.54 -7.35 -2.91
N PHE A 114 -4.54 -7.79 -4.18
CA PHE A 114 -3.40 -7.62 -5.10
C PHE A 114 -3.40 -6.29 -5.87
N HIS A 115 -4.51 -5.55 -5.83
CA HIS A 115 -4.75 -4.37 -6.66
C HIS A 115 -5.07 -3.10 -5.87
N GLN A 116 -5.46 -3.23 -4.61
CA GLN A 116 -5.69 -2.08 -3.75
C GLN A 116 -4.35 -1.48 -3.36
N GLY A 117 -4.09 -0.32 -3.94
CA GLY A 117 -2.95 0.53 -3.62
C GLY A 117 -3.05 1.20 -2.25
N ASP A 118 -3.82 0.67 -1.30
CA ASP A 118 -3.93 1.26 0.03
C ASP A 118 -2.58 1.22 0.75
N ASP A 119 -2.34 2.31 1.46
CA ASP A 119 -1.07 2.65 2.08
C ASP A 119 -0.76 1.68 3.22
N ASP A 120 0.32 0.91 3.03
CA ASP A 120 1.01 0.06 3.99
C ASP A 120 0.39 -1.31 4.36
N SER A 121 0.36 -2.22 3.39
CA SER A 121 0.22 -3.66 3.65
C SER A 121 1.54 -4.41 3.42
N ARG A 122 2.60 -4.06 4.17
CA ARG A 122 3.95 -4.69 4.08
C ARG A 122 3.98 -6.22 4.24
N ILE A 123 2.90 -6.85 4.69
CA ILE A 123 2.80 -8.29 4.89
C ILE A 123 1.51 -8.80 4.23
N LEU A 124 1.63 -9.86 3.43
CA LEU A 124 0.53 -10.62 2.84
C LEU A 124 0.62 -12.07 3.34
N GLY A 125 -0.33 -12.48 4.18
CA GLY A 125 -0.39 -13.81 4.80
C GLY A 125 -1.53 -13.91 5.82
N GLU A 126 -1.77 -15.12 6.35
CA GLU A 126 -2.78 -15.34 7.38
C GLU A 126 -2.44 -14.60 8.70
N ASP A 127 -3.45 -14.32 9.53
CA ASP A 127 -3.32 -13.54 10.77
C ASP A 127 -2.19 -14.05 11.68
N LEU A 128 -1.98 -15.37 11.74
CA LEU A 128 -0.92 -16.02 12.53
C LEU A 128 0.50 -15.75 11.99
N PHE A 129 0.66 -15.61 10.67
CA PHE A 129 1.94 -15.26 10.04
C PHE A 129 2.31 -13.80 10.34
N VAL A 130 1.32 -12.89 10.24
CA VAL A 130 1.49 -11.47 10.59
C VAL A 130 1.97 -11.34 12.03
N SER A 131 1.32 -12.01 12.98
CA SER A 131 1.74 -11.99 14.39
C SER A 131 3.16 -12.52 14.59
N ARG A 132 3.54 -13.62 13.92
CA ARG A 132 4.88 -14.22 14.06
C ARG A 132 5.99 -13.31 13.54
N VAL A 133 5.80 -12.72 12.36
CA VAL A 133 6.77 -11.80 11.77
C VAL A 133 6.94 -10.57 12.67
N MET A 134 5.83 -9.99 13.16
CA MET A 134 5.85 -8.84 14.06
C MET A 134 6.51 -9.14 15.41
N THR A 135 6.55 -10.41 15.85
CA THR A 135 7.22 -10.82 17.10
C THR A 135 8.73 -10.99 16.90
N GLN A 136 9.18 -11.29 15.68
CA GLN A 136 10.59 -11.53 15.36
C GLN A 136 11.35 -10.26 14.99
N THR A 137 10.66 -9.25 14.49
CA THR A 137 11.19 -7.91 14.31
C THR A 137 10.87 -7.09 15.56
N GLU A 138 11.84 -6.54 16.28
CA GLU A 138 11.61 -5.53 17.34
C GLU A 138 10.99 -4.21 16.80
N GLU A 139 10.36 -4.25 15.62
CA GLU A 139 9.60 -3.16 15.05
C GLU A 139 8.17 -3.19 15.63
N PRO A 140 7.71 -2.11 16.28
CA PRO A 140 6.34 -2.04 16.75
C PRO A 140 5.38 -2.20 15.57
N ALA A 141 4.28 -2.92 15.79
CA ALA A 141 3.23 -3.11 14.80
C ALA A 141 2.89 -1.77 14.13
N PRO A 142 2.69 -1.73 12.80
CA PRO A 142 2.26 -0.52 12.12
C PRO A 142 1.02 -0.01 12.82
N ILE A 143 1.10 1.22 13.31
CA ILE A 143 0.01 1.89 14.00
C ILE A 143 -1.15 1.99 13.00
N ARG A 144 -2.15 1.10 13.11
CA ARG A 144 -3.38 1.16 12.32
C ARG A 144 -4.33 2.14 12.98
N ILE A 145 -4.06 3.43 12.84
CA ILE A 145 -5.02 4.48 13.22
C ILE A 145 -5.91 4.72 12.02
N SER A 146 -7.22 4.52 12.20
CA SER A 146 -8.20 4.91 11.19
C SER A 146 -8.19 6.44 11.01
N LEU A 147 -8.55 6.91 9.81
CA LEU A 147 -8.71 8.36 9.57
C LEU A 147 -9.67 9.00 10.57
N ASP A 148 -10.72 8.29 11.00
CA ASP A 148 -11.70 8.82 11.94
C ASP A 148 -11.11 8.98 13.35
N GLU A 149 -10.33 8.02 13.84
CA GLU A 149 -9.63 8.14 15.14
C GLU A 149 -8.61 9.29 15.15
N LEU A 150 -7.88 9.46 14.04
CA LEU A 150 -6.97 10.60 13.87
C LEU A 150 -7.74 11.92 13.98
N LEU A 151 -8.86 12.04 13.27
CA LEU A 151 -9.67 13.26 13.24
C LEU A 151 -10.30 13.55 14.60
N ILE A 152 -10.82 12.54 15.30
CA ILE A 152 -11.39 12.67 16.65
C ILE A 152 -10.32 13.16 17.63
N SER A 153 -9.13 12.55 17.62
CA SER A 153 -8.04 12.95 18.52
C SER A 153 -7.58 14.39 18.29
N VAL A 154 -7.46 14.79 17.01
CA VAL A 154 -7.13 16.17 16.65
C VAL A 154 -8.25 17.12 17.06
N ALA A 155 -9.52 16.76 16.85
CA ALA A 155 -10.66 17.59 17.23
C ALA A 155 -10.69 17.85 18.75
N GLN A 156 -10.52 16.79 19.55
CA GLN A 156 -10.43 16.88 21.01
C GLN A 156 -9.28 17.79 21.47
N ALA A 157 -8.10 17.66 20.86
CA ALA A 157 -6.94 18.49 21.22
C ALA A 157 -7.13 19.99 20.90
N PHE A 158 -7.98 20.30 19.91
CA PHE A 158 -8.30 21.67 19.53
C PHE A 158 -9.60 22.19 20.17
N GLY A 159 -10.31 21.36 20.93
CA GLY A 159 -11.58 21.72 21.58
C GLY A 159 -12.70 22.00 20.57
N ILE A 160 -12.72 21.26 19.47
CA ILE A 160 -13.68 21.39 18.37
C ILE A 160 -14.39 20.06 18.15
N GLU A 161 -15.53 20.07 17.45
CA GLU A 161 -16.17 18.83 17.01
C GLU A 161 -15.45 18.28 15.76
N ASP A 162 -15.46 16.96 15.57
CA ASP A 162 -14.87 16.32 14.39
C ASP A 162 -15.58 16.76 13.09
N THR A 163 -16.88 17.00 13.16
CA THR A 163 -17.69 17.53 12.05
C THR A 163 -17.20 18.90 11.57
N ASP A 164 -16.67 19.75 12.47
CA ASP A 164 -16.12 21.07 12.13
C ASP A 164 -14.88 21.00 11.23
N LEU A 165 -14.11 19.90 11.32
CA LEU A 165 -12.96 19.66 10.45
C LEU A 165 -13.41 19.49 8.99
N SER A 166 -14.54 18.83 8.76
CA SER A 166 -15.14 18.68 7.42
C SER A 166 -15.95 19.92 6.99
N GLY A 167 -16.33 20.78 7.94
CA GLY A 167 -17.16 21.95 7.70
C GLY A 167 -16.50 23.03 6.83
N PRO A 168 -17.30 23.97 6.25
CA PRO A 168 -16.79 25.00 5.35
C PRO A 168 -15.95 26.07 6.06
N SER A 169 -16.03 26.16 7.40
CA SER A 169 -15.47 27.24 8.20
C SER A 169 -13.97 27.43 8.02
N ARG A 170 -13.56 28.70 7.84
CA ARG A 170 -12.18 29.16 7.65
C ARG A 170 -11.59 29.83 8.88
N LYS A 171 -12.23 29.69 10.05
CA LYS A 171 -11.66 30.19 11.31
C LYS A 171 -10.25 29.62 11.48
N ARG A 172 -9.36 30.45 12.04
CA ARG A 172 -7.94 30.13 12.21
C ARG A 172 -7.73 28.80 12.96
N SER A 173 -8.51 28.55 14.02
CA SER A 173 -8.47 27.31 14.80
C SER A 173 -8.75 26.05 13.97
N PHE A 174 -9.77 26.08 13.09
CA PHE A 174 -10.11 24.93 12.25
C PHE A 174 -9.08 24.68 11.14
N ALA A 175 -8.52 25.75 10.56
CA ALA A 175 -7.45 25.62 9.57
C ALA A 175 -6.18 25.02 10.20
N GLU A 176 -5.88 25.39 11.45
CA GLU A 176 -4.76 24.85 12.22
C GLU A 176 -4.99 23.36 12.56
N ALA A 177 -6.18 23.00 13.03
CA ALA A 177 -6.52 21.61 13.32
C ALA A 177 -6.41 20.71 12.07
N ARG A 178 -6.92 21.16 10.92
CA ARG A 178 -6.75 20.44 9.63
C ARG A 178 -5.28 20.30 9.23
N GLY A 179 -4.48 21.35 9.45
CA GLY A 179 -3.05 21.33 9.16
C GLY A 179 -2.27 20.38 10.08
N VAL A 180 -2.70 20.21 11.33
CA VAL A 180 -2.13 19.22 12.25
C VAL A 180 -2.55 17.81 11.87
N ALA A 181 -3.81 17.58 11.51
CA ALA A 181 -4.26 16.27 11.02
C ALA A 181 -3.49 15.85 9.75
N ALA A 182 -3.31 16.76 8.79
CA ALA A 182 -2.56 16.50 7.58
C ALA A 182 -1.06 16.29 7.81
N TRP A 183 -0.47 16.97 8.80
CA TRP A 183 0.91 16.72 9.20
C TRP A 183 1.06 15.38 9.90
N LEU A 184 0.18 15.04 10.85
CA LEU A 184 0.19 13.76 11.57
C LEU A 184 -0.02 12.58 10.62
N ALA A 185 -0.96 12.68 9.68
CA ALA A 185 -1.18 11.66 8.65
C ALA A 185 0.10 11.42 7.83
N SER A 186 0.74 12.51 7.38
CA SER A 186 1.99 12.42 6.62
C SER A 186 3.19 11.92 7.43
N GLU A 187 3.27 12.24 8.71
CA GLU A 187 4.39 11.91 9.60
C GLU A 187 4.31 10.45 10.09
N LEU A 188 3.09 9.98 10.38
CA LEU A 188 2.83 8.61 10.82
C LEU A 188 2.70 7.63 9.64
N GLY A 189 2.76 8.12 8.40
CA GLY A 189 2.54 7.31 7.20
C GLY A 189 1.10 6.76 7.09
N LEU A 190 0.15 7.42 7.76
CA LEU A 190 -1.25 7.01 7.81
C LEU A 190 -2.00 7.57 6.60
N HIS A 191 -2.43 6.69 5.70
CA HIS A 191 -3.28 6.97 4.54
C HIS A 191 -2.74 8.04 3.55
N PRO A 192 -3.13 7.97 2.26
CA PRO A 192 -2.75 9.00 1.31
C PRO A 192 -3.31 10.36 1.73
N LEU A 193 -2.55 11.44 1.53
CA LEU A 193 -3.06 12.80 1.78
C LEU A 193 -4.35 13.09 0.99
N ALA A 194 -4.53 12.43 -0.16
CA ALA A 194 -5.74 12.49 -0.98
C ALA A 194 -6.98 11.93 -0.27
N ASP A 195 -6.81 10.94 0.60
CA ASP A 195 -7.91 10.26 1.30
C ASP A 195 -8.38 11.12 2.47
N LEU A 196 -7.41 11.68 3.20
CA LEU A 196 -7.68 12.72 4.18
C LEU A 196 -8.36 13.94 3.53
N ALA A 197 -7.92 14.35 2.34
CA ALA A 197 -8.54 15.45 1.59
C ALA A 197 -10.01 15.17 1.25
N ARG A 198 -10.31 13.96 0.77
CA ARG A 198 -11.67 13.50 0.52
C ARG A 198 -12.50 13.51 1.81
N ARG A 199 -11.97 12.96 2.90
CA ARG A 199 -12.66 12.91 4.21
C ARG A 199 -12.97 14.29 4.78
N LEU A 200 -12.04 15.24 4.61
CA LEU A 200 -12.19 16.63 5.06
C LEU A 200 -12.98 17.51 4.08
N ASN A 201 -13.40 16.98 2.92
CA ASN A 201 -14.04 17.74 1.84
C ASN A 201 -13.19 18.95 1.39
N ARG A 202 -11.89 18.73 1.16
CA ARG A 202 -10.91 19.76 0.77
C ARG A 202 -10.03 19.31 -0.38
N ASP A 203 -9.43 20.30 -1.04
CA ASP A 203 -8.44 20.07 -2.08
C ASP A 203 -7.11 19.55 -1.47
N PRO A 204 -6.49 18.49 -2.03
CA PRO A 204 -5.21 17.96 -1.55
C PRO A 204 -4.07 19.00 -1.54
N SER A 205 -4.07 19.96 -2.48
CA SER A 205 -3.07 21.02 -2.56
C SER A 205 -3.22 22.00 -1.40
N ALA A 206 -4.47 22.30 -1.01
CA ALA A 206 -4.75 23.14 0.15
C ALA A 206 -4.28 22.48 1.46
N LEU A 207 -4.47 21.16 1.61
CA LEU A 207 -3.94 20.41 2.75
C LEU A 207 -2.41 20.38 2.76
N SER A 208 -1.76 20.15 1.61
CA SER A 208 -0.30 20.18 1.52
C SER A 208 0.29 21.54 1.95
N LEU A 209 -0.36 22.65 1.58
CA LEU A 209 0.02 23.98 2.03
C LEU A 209 -0.12 24.14 3.55
N LEU A 210 -1.21 23.63 4.13
CA LEU A 210 -1.43 23.64 5.58
C LEU A 210 -0.38 22.80 6.30
N THR A 211 -0.04 21.61 5.80
CA THR A 211 1.02 20.76 6.35
C THR A 211 2.36 21.50 6.39
N LYS A 212 2.71 22.24 5.33
CA LYS A 212 3.92 23.05 5.28
C LYS A 212 3.89 24.16 6.33
N LYS A 213 2.78 24.89 6.44
CA LYS A 213 2.61 25.96 7.44
C LYS A 213 2.66 25.43 8.88
N THR A 214 2.05 24.28 9.15
CA THR A 214 2.11 23.61 10.46
C THR A 214 3.55 23.27 10.81
N ARG A 215 4.30 22.67 9.88
CA ARG A 215 5.72 22.33 10.08
C ARG A 215 6.58 23.55 10.34
N GLU A 216 6.38 24.64 9.59
CA GLU A 216 7.09 25.91 9.82
C GLU A 216 6.75 26.51 11.19
N ARG A 217 5.48 26.45 11.60
CA ARG A 217 5.05 26.96 12.90
C ARG A 217 5.62 26.15 14.06
N MET A 218 5.63 24.82 13.98
CA MET A 218 6.23 23.98 15.04
C MET A 218 7.69 24.35 15.32
N LYS A 219 8.45 24.80 14.31
CA LYS A 219 9.83 25.28 14.51
C LYS A 219 9.93 26.60 15.27
N ASN A 220 8.90 27.44 15.17
CA ASN A 220 8.90 28.82 15.68
C ASN A 220 8.09 29.00 16.97
N ASP A 221 7.27 28.01 17.34
CA ASP A 221 6.30 28.06 18.44
C ASP A 221 6.40 26.75 19.26
N PRO A 222 7.26 26.72 20.30
CA PRO A 222 7.47 25.52 21.12
C PRO A 222 6.21 25.04 21.85
N GLU A 223 5.30 25.96 22.20
CA GLU A 223 4.03 25.61 22.85
C GLU A 223 3.12 24.84 21.88
N PHE A 224 3.08 25.30 20.62
CA PHE A 224 2.37 24.59 19.56
C PHE A 224 3.00 23.23 19.24
N GLU A 225 4.33 23.12 19.21
CA GLU A 225 5.03 21.85 19.03
C GLU A 225 4.71 20.85 20.14
N LEU A 226 4.72 21.28 21.41
CA LEU A 226 4.34 20.45 22.55
C LEU A 226 2.89 19.96 22.44
N LYS A 227 1.98 20.83 22.01
CA LYS A 227 0.58 20.46 21.78
C LYS A 227 0.46 19.36 20.72
N VAL A 228 1.11 19.51 19.57
CA VAL A 228 1.08 18.51 18.49
C VAL A 228 1.73 17.20 18.93
N THR A 229 2.85 17.26 19.66
CA THR A 229 3.53 16.09 20.21
C THR A 229 2.66 15.33 21.20
N ARG A 230 1.88 16.03 22.03
CA ARG A 230 0.91 15.40 22.94
C ARG A 230 -0.19 14.65 22.18
N VAL A 231 -0.68 15.20 21.08
CA VAL A 231 -1.65 14.49 20.22
C VAL A 231 -1.03 13.22 19.65
N LYS A 232 0.21 13.30 19.16
CA LYS A 232 0.95 12.14 18.65
C LYS A 232 1.09 11.05 19.72
N LEU A 233 1.46 11.42 20.95
CA LEU A 233 1.60 10.47 22.06
C LEU A 233 0.27 9.82 22.45
N ASN A 234 -0.83 10.60 22.54
CA ASN A 234 -2.15 10.06 22.85
C ASN A 234 -2.64 9.06 21.80
N LEU A 235 -2.35 9.33 20.52
CA LEU A 235 -2.63 8.42 19.41
C LEU A 235 -1.82 7.12 19.52
N SER A 236 -0.55 7.18 19.93
CA SER A 236 0.28 6.00 20.17
C SER A 236 -0.17 5.19 21.39
N SER A 237 -0.55 5.85 22.49
CA SER A 237 -0.90 5.20 23.78
C SER A 237 -2.27 4.51 23.78
N ASN A 238 -3.28 5.10 23.12
CA ASN A 238 -4.59 4.46 23.00
C ASN A 238 -4.53 3.14 22.21
N ASN A 239 -3.54 2.99 21.31
CA ASN A 239 -3.38 1.78 20.51
C ASN A 239 -2.66 0.63 21.24
N SER A 240 -2.01 0.89 22.39
CA SER A 240 -1.40 -0.15 23.21
C SER A 240 -2.43 -0.93 24.05
N ILE A 241 -3.65 -0.42 24.20
CA ILE A 241 -4.68 -0.98 25.09
C ILE A 241 -5.71 -1.81 24.32
N THR A 242 -5.96 -1.50 23.05
CA THR A 242 -6.99 -2.15 22.23
C THR A 242 -6.56 -3.50 21.64
N HIS A 243 -5.28 -3.88 21.78
CA HIS A 243 -4.71 -5.13 21.25
C HIS A 243 -4.14 -6.06 22.34
N ALA A 244 -4.58 -5.89 23.59
CA ALA A 244 -4.33 -6.86 24.67
C ALA A 244 -5.44 -7.92 24.74
#